data_AF-A0A452TXA1-F1
#
_entry.id   AF-A0A452TXA1-F1
#
_cell.length_a   1.000
_cell.length_b   1.000
_cell.length_c   1.000
_cell.angle_alpha   90.00
_cell.angle_beta   90.00
_cell.angle_gamma   90.00
#
_symmetry.space_group_name_H-M   'P 1'
#
loop_
_entity.id
_entity.type
_entity.pdbx_description
1 polymer ?
#
loop_
_entity_poly.entity_id
_entity_poly.type
_entity_poly.pdbx_seq_one_letter_code
_entity_poly.pdbx_strand_id
1 'polypeptide(L)'
;MTRPALPPGYDGWQTLYPRVPTGGGVLGSCDLVPVKAVKEGTLSLTPGVSELFATVNASCVVWKCREDGALELTNSNTKYVGNNISTKGVGSNRCEDITQNYKYPEGSLQEKEVLEKVQEERMRHEKDSGIHPPSLKTTEPLYMFLKAPSSLNLGGNAQFSVSLANPSDQKKAVQLAFGLQAIYYNGILAAELWKKKLSLMLDANKVPGEEIPEELSFFHFEQSPPENSFLRLTVMATATHSEPSLSCFAQEDITICRPHLTIEMPETAEQYQLLKASVSLYNFLHAPMKDCVISLFGKGLIYRERRYRLASVWPGNILYTEFQFTPTQVGLQRLTVEMDCDMFQNVTNYRDVTVTATELHA
;
A
#
# COMPACT_ATOMS: atom_id res chain seq x y z
N MET A 1 -4.77 19.80 19.62
CA MET A 1 -5.80 20.47 20.47
C MET A 1 -5.69 19.97 21.89
N THR A 2 -6.19 20.72 22.87
CA THR A 2 -6.31 20.24 24.25
C THR A 2 -7.46 19.22 24.38
N ARG A 3 -7.37 18.33 25.36
CA ARG A 3 -8.37 17.30 25.68
C ARG A 3 -8.81 17.41 27.15
N PRO A 4 -9.51 18.50 27.53
CA PRO A 4 -9.92 18.71 28.93
C PRO A 4 -10.90 17.65 29.46
N ALA A 5 -11.56 16.91 28.57
CA ALA A 5 -12.44 15.80 28.91
C ALA A 5 -11.69 14.47 29.18
N LEU A 6 -10.37 14.42 28.98
CA LEU A 6 -9.53 13.25 29.22
C LEU A 6 -8.54 13.53 30.37
N PRO A 7 -7.93 12.48 30.96
CA PRO A 7 -6.85 12.67 31.92
C PRO A 7 -5.70 13.51 31.33
N PRO A 8 -4.91 14.20 32.18
CA PRO A 8 -3.77 14.98 31.72
C PRO A 8 -2.81 14.14 30.87
N GLY A 9 -2.28 14.74 29.81
CA GLY A 9 -1.25 14.14 28.96
C GLY A 9 -1.74 13.60 27.61
N TYR A 10 -3.02 13.74 27.25
CA TYR A 10 -3.58 13.35 25.94
C TYR A 10 -3.84 14.53 24.98
N ASP A 11 -3.26 15.68 25.27
CA ASP A 11 -3.26 16.84 24.38
C ASP A 11 -2.44 16.58 23.10
N GLY A 12 -2.60 17.44 22.10
CA GLY A 12 -1.81 17.41 20.86
C GLY A 12 -2.59 16.81 19.68
N TRP A 13 -1.93 15.96 18.88
CA TRP A 13 -2.51 15.33 17.71
C TRP A 13 -3.62 14.33 18.06
N GLN A 14 -4.72 14.45 17.34
CA GLN A 14 -5.88 13.58 17.48
C GLN A 14 -6.18 12.97 16.11
N THR A 15 -6.32 11.65 16.05
CA THR A 15 -6.82 10.96 14.86
C THR A 15 -8.33 11.12 14.85
N LEU A 16 -8.87 11.65 13.75
CA LEU A 16 -10.30 11.67 13.51
C LEU A 16 -10.72 10.29 12.98
N TYR A 17 -11.30 9.46 13.85
CA TYR A 17 -11.64 8.08 13.55
C TYR A 17 -13.14 7.92 13.29
N PRO A 18 -13.58 7.52 12.09
CA PRO A 18 -15.00 7.34 11.81
C PRO A 18 -15.54 6.11 12.56
N ARG A 19 -16.61 6.30 13.34
CA ARG A 19 -17.29 5.18 13.98
C ARG A 19 -18.22 4.53 12.96
N VAL A 20 -17.79 3.42 12.36
CA VAL A 20 -18.64 2.67 11.43
C VAL A 20 -19.69 1.91 12.25
N PRO A 21 -21.00 2.17 12.08
CA PRO A 21 -22.02 1.35 12.73
C PRO A 21 -21.90 -0.08 12.22
N THR A 22 -22.01 -1.06 13.11
CA THR A 22 -22.07 -2.48 12.74
C THR A 22 -23.27 -2.67 11.79
N GLY A 23 -23.03 -2.91 10.49
CA GLY A 23 -24.11 -3.11 9.49
C GLY A 23 -24.06 -2.26 8.21
N GLY A 24 -22.99 -1.52 7.92
CA GLY A 24 -22.76 -0.94 6.58
C GLY A 24 -23.65 0.26 6.21
N GLY A 25 -23.91 1.15 7.18
CA GLY A 25 -24.62 2.42 6.96
C GLY A 25 -23.70 3.62 6.69
N VAL A 26 -24.33 4.79 6.49
CA VAL A 26 -23.69 6.12 6.33
C VAL A 26 -22.61 6.35 7.40
N LEU A 27 -21.50 7.03 7.05
CA LEU A 27 -20.46 7.44 7.99
C LEU A 27 -21.09 8.02 9.27
N GLY A 28 -20.89 7.34 10.39
CA GLY A 28 -21.37 7.77 11.70
C GLY A 28 -20.58 8.96 12.25
N SER A 29 -20.83 9.30 13.51
CA SER A 29 -20.02 10.29 14.24
C SER A 29 -18.54 9.87 14.28
N CYS A 30 -17.62 10.82 14.18
CA CYS A 30 -16.19 10.55 14.36
C CYS A 30 -15.76 10.70 15.82
N ASP A 31 -14.95 9.77 16.29
CA ASP A 31 -14.25 9.88 17.56
C ASP A 31 -12.93 10.65 17.34
N LEU A 32 -12.58 11.55 18.25
CA LEU A 32 -11.24 12.14 18.33
C LEU A 32 -10.38 11.26 19.23
N VAL A 33 -9.45 10.53 18.64
CA VAL A 33 -8.58 9.57 19.35
C VAL A 33 -7.20 10.18 19.54
N PRO A 34 -6.71 10.34 20.79
CA PRO A 34 -5.36 10.87 21.00
C PRO A 34 -4.31 9.94 20.40
N VAL A 35 -3.41 10.47 19.57
CA VAL A 35 -2.31 9.69 18.98
C VAL A 35 -1.44 9.06 20.07
N LYS A 36 -1.22 9.79 21.18
CA LYS A 36 -0.52 9.26 22.35
C LYS A 36 -1.23 8.06 22.98
N ALA A 37 -2.57 8.05 23.04
CA ALA A 37 -3.30 6.91 23.60
C ALA A 37 -3.13 5.64 22.75
N VAL A 38 -3.02 5.80 21.42
CA VAL A 38 -2.68 4.72 20.49
C VAL A 38 -1.25 4.26 20.75
N LYS A 39 -0.27 5.15 20.80
CA LYS A 39 1.14 4.79 21.08
C LYS A 39 1.33 4.05 22.39
N GLU A 40 0.65 4.51 23.43
CA GLU A 40 0.73 3.93 24.77
C GLU A 40 -0.22 2.75 24.97
N GLY A 41 -1.04 2.35 23.98
CA GLY A 41 -1.99 1.25 24.13
C GLY A 41 -3.00 1.44 25.28
N THR A 42 -3.53 2.64 25.49
CA THR A 42 -4.55 2.91 26.53
C THR A 42 -5.95 2.56 26.01
N LEU A 43 -6.26 1.27 25.90
CA LEU A 43 -7.44 0.80 25.17
C LEU A 43 -8.78 1.26 25.77
N SER A 44 -8.83 1.39 27.10
CA SER A 44 -10.00 1.82 27.86
C SER A 44 -10.38 3.30 27.68
N LEU A 45 -9.55 4.13 27.05
CA LEU A 45 -9.81 5.56 26.93
C LEU A 45 -11.00 5.87 26.02
N THR A 46 -11.03 5.29 24.82
CA THR A 46 -12.18 5.32 23.90
C THR A 46 -12.15 4.08 23.00
N PRO A 47 -13.31 3.61 22.48
CA PRO A 47 -13.35 2.45 21.58
C PRO A 47 -12.43 2.59 20.36
N GLY A 48 -12.31 3.80 19.80
CA GLY A 48 -11.42 4.08 18.68
C GLY A 48 -9.94 3.84 18.97
N VAL A 49 -9.48 3.90 20.23
CA VAL A 49 -8.09 3.55 20.56
C VAL A 49 -7.82 2.08 20.25
N SER A 50 -8.72 1.17 20.63
CA SER A 50 -8.51 -0.26 20.41
C SER A 50 -8.43 -0.63 18.94
N GLU A 51 -9.27 -0.02 18.12
CA GLU A 51 -9.29 -0.27 16.67
C GLU A 51 -8.04 0.31 16.01
N LEU A 52 -7.70 1.57 16.28
CA LEU A 52 -6.48 2.20 15.75
C LEU A 52 -5.21 1.48 16.23
N PHE A 53 -5.14 1.07 17.50
CA PHE A 53 -4.02 0.29 18.01
C PHE A 53 -3.81 -1.00 17.21
N ALA A 54 -4.89 -1.72 16.91
CA ALA A 54 -4.81 -2.92 16.08
C ALA A 54 -4.34 -2.61 14.65
N THR A 55 -4.81 -1.50 14.05
CA THR A 55 -4.37 -1.13 12.68
C THR A 55 -2.88 -0.78 12.55
N VAL A 56 -2.19 -0.50 13.66
CA VAL A 56 -0.76 -0.16 13.65
C VAL A 56 0.14 -1.24 14.27
N ASN A 57 -0.38 -2.07 15.17
CA ASN A 57 0.40 -3.08 15.91
C ASN A 57 -0.03 -4.54 15.64
N ALA A 58 -1.03 -4.81 14.80
CA ALA A 58 -1.44 -6.18 14.53
C ALA A 58 -0.33 -6.99 13.85
N SER A 59 -0.23 -8.27 14.21
CA SER A 59 0.59 -9.24 13.47
C SER A 59 -0.25 -9.92 12.40
N CYS A 60 0.35 -10.21 11.25
CA CYS A 60 -0.27 -10.99 10.19
C CYS A 60 0.11 -12.46 10.38
N VAL A 61 -0.89 -13.33 10.40
CA VAL A 61 -0.72 -14.78 10.48
C VAL A 61 -1.25 -15.41 9.21
N VAL A 62 -0.44 -16.27 8.59
CA VAL A 62 -0.77 -16.96 7.35
C VAL A 62 -1.08 -18.42 7.66
N TRP A 63 -2.29 -18.83 7.30
CA TRP A 63 -2.78 -20.19 7.43
C TRP A 63 -2.90 -20.83 6.05
N LYS A 64 -2.40 -22.06 5.94
CA LYS A 64 -2.68 -22.95 4.83
C LYS A 64 -3.91 -23.79 5.16
N CYS A 65 -4.94 -23.69 4.34
CA CYS A 65 -6.10 -24.56 4.44
C CYS A 65 -5.84 -25.84 3.63
N ARG A 66 -5.95 -27.00 4.28
CA ARG A 66 -5.87 -28.32 3.63
C ARG A 66 -7.19 -28.68 2.96
N GLU A 67 -7.17 -29.72 2.13
CA GLU A 67 -8.38 -30.21 1.43
C GLU A 67 -9.48 -30.70 2.39
N ASP A 68 -9.09 -31.18 3.58
CA ASP A 68 -10.00 -31.59 4.66
C ASP A 68 -10.52 -30.40 5.49
N GLY A 69 -10.11 -29.17 5.18
CA GLY A 69 -10.47 -27.95 5.89
C GLY A 69 -9.60 -27.67 7.13
N ALA A 70 -8.62 -28.52 7.45
CA ALA A 70 -7.70 -28.26 8.55
C ALA A 70 -6.80 -27.05 8.25
N LEU A 71 -6.59 -26.20 9.25
CA LEU A 71 -5.74 -25.01 9.14
C LEU A 71 -4.35 -25.31 9.70
N GLU A 72 -3.34 -25.04 8.88
CA GLU A 72 -1.94 -25.16 9.26
C GLU A 72 -1.27 -23.81 9.29
N LEU A 73 -0.61 -23.50 10.39
CA LEU A 73 0.13 -22.27 10.53
C LEU A 73 1.39 -22.32 9.68
N THR A 74 1.53 -21.38 8.74
CA THR A 74 2.67 -21.35 7.81
C THR A 74 3.61 -20.17 8.06
N ASN A 75 3.09 -19.01 8.49
CA ASN A 75 3.89 -17.83 8.78
C ASN A 75 3.21 -16.93 9.81
N SER A 76 3.99 -16.16 10.55
CA SER A 76 3.54 -15.07 11.42
C SER A 76 4.54 -13.92 11.33
N ASN A 77 4.09 -12.72 10.95
CA ASN A 77 4.97 -11.58 10.69
C ASN A 77 4.32 -10.24 11.08
N THR A 78 5.12 -9.33 11.64
CA THR A 78 4.75 -7.94 11.96
C THR A 78 4.98 -6.96 10.80
N LYS A 79 5.80 -7.34 9.79
CA LYS A 79 6.23 -6.50 8.65
C LYS A 79 5.10 -5.88 7.82
N TYR A 80 3.87 -6.35 7.91
CA TYR A 80 2.80 -5.92 7.00
C TYR A 80 1.92 -4.78 7.53
N VAL A 81 2.03 -4.41 8.81
CA VAL A 81 1.07 -3.52 9.47
C VAL A 81 1.76 -2.33 10.12
N GLY A 82 1.15 -1.14 9.98
CA GLY A 82 1.56 0.07 10.71
C GLY A 82 2.93 0.64 10.32
N ASN A 83 3.35 0.46 9.07
CA ASN A 83 4.66 0.95 8.61
C ASN A 83 4.55 2.26 7.84
N ASN A 84 5.63 3.04 7.86
CA ASN A 84 5.81 4.27 7.09
C ASN A 84 4.59 5.22 7.19
N ILE A 85 4.03 5.36 8.39
CA ILE A 85 2.91 6.27 8.63
C ILE A 85 3.42 7.68 8.34
N SER A 86 2.81 8.33 7.35
CA SER A 86 3.42 9.49 6.72
C SER A 86 2.51 10.71 6.71
N THR A 87 3.10 11.89 6.75
CA THR A 87 2.43 13.16 6.51
C THR A 87 3.27 14.05 5.60
N LYS A 88 2.67 15.11 5.05
CA LYS A 88 3.39 16.11 4.27
C LYS A 88 4.17 17.03 5.22
N GLY A 89 5.45 17.22 4.94
CA GLY A 89 6.30 18.11 5.72
C GLY A 89 5.82 19.57 5.70
N VAL A 90 6.02 20.27 6.81
CA VAL A 90 5.65 21.69 6.94
C VAL A 90 6.42 22.51 5.90
N GLY A 91 5.69 23.29 5.10
CA GLY A 91 6.29 24.16 4.07
C GLY A 91 6.93 23.45 2.87
N SER A 92 6.89 22.12 2.77
CA SER A 92 7.50 21.38 1.66
C SER A 92 6.62 20.23 1.16
N ASN A 93 6.93 19.65 0.00
CA ASN A 93 6.25 18.44 -0.50
C ASN A 93 6.97 17.15 -0.06
N ARG A 94 7.93 17.24 0.88
CA ARG A 94 8.62 16.05 1.38
C ARG A 94 7.66 15.21 2.22
N CYS A 95 7.82 13.90 2.11
CA CYS A 95 7.17 12.95 3.00
C CYS A 95 7.89 12.96 4.35
N GLU A 96 7.14 13.11 5.44
CA GLU A 96 7.63 13.04 6.82
C GLU A 96 7.07 11.78 7.48
N ASP A 97 7.96 10.92 7.95
CA ASP A 97 7.60 9.70 8.68
C ASP A 97 7.27 10.02 10.13
N ILE A 98 6.04 9.71 10.52
CA ILE A 98 5.48 9.89 11.86
C ILE A 98 5.12 8.54 12.52
N THR A 99 5.66 7.41 12.05
CA THR A 99 5.41 6.07 12.60
C THR A 99 5.70 5.99 14.09
N GLN A 100 6.82 6.60 14.51
CA GLN A 100 7.23 6.70 15.92
C GLN A 100 6.23 7.46 16.82
N ASN A 101 5.29 8.22 16.23
CA ASN A 101 4.23 8.88 17.00
C ASN A 101 3.10 7.92 17.36
N TYR A 102 2.95 6.80 16.62
CA TYR A 102 1.87 5.82 16.79
C TYR A 102 2.31 4.50 17.42
N LYS A 103 3.57 4.11 17.26
CA LYS A 103 4.13 2.90 17.89
C LYS A 103 5.60 3.10 18.27
N TYR A 104 6.09 2.28 19.19
CA TYR A 104 7.52 2.21 19.50
C TYR A 104 8.26 1.39 18.43
N PRO A 105 9.58 1.55 18.28
CA PRO A 105 10.35 0.75 17.33
C PRO A 105 10.22 -0.75 17.61
N GLU A 106 10.09 -1.54 16.54
CA GLU A 106 9.97 -3.00 16.64
C GLU A 106 11.19 -3.61 17.33
N GLY A 107 10.96 -4.48 18.32
CA GLY A 107 11.99 -5.11 19.15
C GLY A 107 12.47 -4.26 20.33
N SER A 108 11.94 -3.05 20.54
CA SER A 108 12.29 -2.21 21.69
C SER A 108 11.65 -2.70 22.98
N LEU A 109 12.25 -2.35 24.13
CA LEU A 109 11.67 -2.65 25.45
C LEU A 109 10.30 -1.99 25.63
N GLN A 110 10.15 -0.75 25.16
CA GLN A 110 8.91 -0.01 25.27
C GLN A 110 7.78 -0.61 24.44
N GLU A 111 8.07 -1.11 23.23
CA GLU A 111 7.09 -1.85 22.44
C GLU A 111 6.60 -3.07 23.22
N LYS A 112 7.53 -3.87 23.75
CA LYS A 112 7.22 -5.07 24.53
C LYS A 112 6.34 -4.74 25.74
N GLU A 113 6.70 -3.73 26.53
CA GLU A 113 5.92 -3.28 27.69
C GLU A 113 4.51 -2.84 27.32
N VAL A 114 4.34 -2.10 26.21
CA VAL A 114 3.02 -1.67 25.74
C VAL A 114 2.17 -2.85 25.27
N LEU A 115 2.75 -3.80 24.52
CA LEU A 115 2.04 -4.98 24.04
C LEU A 115 1.63 -5.90 25.19
N GLU A 116 2.50 -6.13 26.17
CA GLU A 116 2.20 -6.92 27.38
C GLU A 116 1.06 -6.27 28.18
N LYS A 117 1.13 -4.95 28.42
CA LYS A 117 0.06 -4.19 29.09
C LYS A 117 -1.29 -4.33 28.37
N VAL A 118 -1.28 -4.20 27.04
CA VAL A 118 -2.48 -4.34 26.21
C VAL A 118 -3.04 -5.76 26.28
N GLN A 119 -2.18 -6.77 26.24
CA GLN A 119 -2.59 -8.16 26.37
C GLN A 119 -3.24 -8.39 27.74
N GLU A 120 -2.60 -7.97 28.84
CA GLU A 120 -3.19 -8.09 30.17
C GLU A 120 -4.53 -7.36 30.31
N GLU A 121 -4.65 -6.15 29.76
CA GLU A 121 -5.92 -5.41 29.74
C GLU A 121 -7.01 -6.19 29.01
N ARG A 122 -6.70 -6.81 27.87
CA ARG A 122 -7.65 -7.66 27.13
C ARG A 122 -8.05 -8.91 27.91
N MET A 123 -7.09 -9.59 28.56
CA MET A 123 -7.37 -10.78 29.38
C MET A 123 -8.29 -10.46 30.56
N ARG A 124 -8.11 -9.30 31.21
CA ARG A 124 -8.95 -8.86 32.34
C ARG A 124 -10.42 -8.59 31.97
N HIS A 125 -10.70 -8.24 30.71
CA HIS A 125 -12.04 -7.84 30.27
C HIS A 125 -12.83 -8.96 29.57
N GLU A 126 -12.43 -10.24 29.74
CA GLU A 126 -13.10 -11.44 29.18
C GLU A 126 -13.41 -11.35 27.67
N LYS A 127 -12.69 -10.49 26.93
CA LYS A 127 -12.59 -10.55 25.47
C LYS A 127 -11.41 -11.41 25.06
N ASP A 128 -11.20 -12.49 25.79
CA ASP A 128 -10.26 -13.53 25.38
C ASP A 128 -10.98 -14.39 24.35
N SER A 129 -10.69 -14.16 23.07
CA SER A 129 -11.13 -15.07 22.01
C SER A 129 -10.35 -16.39 22.04
N GLY A 130 -9.39 -16.57 22.96
CA GLY A 130 -8.44 -17.68 22.98
C GLY A 130 -7.43 -17.60 21.83
N ILE A 131 -7.45 -16.51 21.05
CA ILE A 131 -6.59 -16.32 19.88
C ILE A 131 -5.34 -15.59 20.34
N HIS A 132 -4.39 -16.36 20.88
CA HIS A 132 -3.02 -15.89 21.05
C HIS A 132 -2.30 -15.92 19.71
N PRO A 133 -1.33 -15.01 19.45
CA PRO A 133 -0.45 -15.12 18.30
C PRO A 133 0.19 -16.51 18.34
N PRO A 134 -0.10 -17.38 17.36
CA PRO A 134 0.34 -18.75 17.47
C PRO A 134 1.86 -18.77 17.28
N SER A 135 2.58 -19.35 18.25
CA SER A 135 4.02 -19.49 18.15
C SER A 135 4.36 -20.66 17.21
N LEU A 136 5.02 -20.38 16.09
CA LEU A 136 5.66 -21.42 15.25
C LEU A 136 6.78 -22.09 16.06
N LYS A 137 6.44 -23.08 16.88
CA LYS A 137 7.42 -23.96 17.55
C LYS A 137 7.71 -25.12 16.61
N THR A 138 8.45 -24.86 15.55
CA THR A 138 8.86 -25.90 14.61
C THR A 138 10.31 -26.26 14.90
N THR A 139 10.56 -27.53 15.25
CA THR A 139 11.90 -28.05 15.58
C THR A 139 12.85 -28.05 14.38
N GLU A 140 12.31 -27.99 13.15
CA GLU A 140 13.06 -27.97 11.89
C GLU A 140 12.42 -27.03 10.85
N PRO A 141 12.61 -25.71 10.96
CA PRO A 141 11.97 -24.75 10.06
C PRO A 141 12.57 -24.78 8.65
N LEU A 142 11.72 -24.66 7.64
CA LEU A 142 12.14 -24.25 6.29
C LEU A 142 12.10 -22.73 6.21
N TYR A 143 13.14 -22.12 5.66
CA TYR A 143 13.16 -20.67 5.41
C TYR A 143 13.06 -20.39 3.92
N MET A 144 12.38 -19.29 3.58
CA MET A 144 12.22 -18.85 2.21
C MET A 144 12.41 -17.34 2.11
N PHE A 145 13.16 -16.93 1.10
CA PHE A 145 13.30 -15.53 0.73
C PHE A 145 12.81 -15.36 -0.72
N LEU A 146 11.83 -14.48 -0.89
CA LEU A 146 11.31 -14.08 -2.19
C LEU A 146 11.89 -12.72 -2.55
N LYS A 147 12.50 -12.63 -3.73
CA LYS A 147 12.96 -11.38 -4.32
C LYS A 147 12.13 -11.11 -5.56
N ALA A 148 11.29 -10.10 -5.48
CA ALA A 148 10.41 -9.67 -6.57
C ALA A 148 10.75 -8.21 -6.96
N PRO A 149 10.42 -7.78 -8.19
CA PRO A 149 10.54 -6.37 -8.56
C PRO A 149 9.52 -5.53 -7.76
N SER A 150 9.85 -4.28 -7.46
CA SER A 150 8.88 -3.35 -6.84
C SER A 150 7.76 -2.92 -7.79
N SER A 151 8.00 -3.00 -9.10
CA SER A 151 7.07 -2.55 -10.13
C SER A 151 7.18 -3.38 -11.41
N LEU A 152 6.06 -3.49 -12.14
CA LEU A 152 5.96 -4.19 -13.42
C LEU A 152 5.23 -3.35 -14.46
N ASN A 153 5.78 -3.24 -15.67
CA ASN A 153 5.08 -2.66 -16.82
C ASN A 153 4.04 -3.65 -17.35
N LEU A 154 2.80 -3.21 -17.56
CA LEU A 154 1.81 -4.01 -18.28
C LEU A 154 2.31 -4.30 -19.70
N GLY A 155 2.33 -5.57 -20.08
CA GLY A 155 2.93 -6.04 -21.34
C GLY A 155 4.42 -6.39 -21.27
N GLY A 156 5.09 -6.06 -20.17
CA GLY A 156 6.49 -6.41 -19.94
C GLY A 156 6.69 -7.78 -19.30
N ASN A 157 7.96 -8.16 -19.20
CA ASN A 157 8.40 -9.29 -18.40
C ASN A 157 9.16 -8.77 -17.17
N ALA A 158 9.11 -9.50 -16.06
CA ALA A 158 10.00 -9.28 -14.93
C ALA A 158 10.49 -10.60 -14.34
N GLN A 159 11.69 -10.55 -13.79
CA GLN A 159 12.28 -11.69 -13.11
C GLN A 159 12.03 -11.58 -11.61
N PHE A 160 11.79 -12.72 -10.98
CA PHE A 160 11.80 -12.86 -9.54
C PHE A 160 12.60 -14.11 -9.18
N SER A 161 13.06 -14.20 -7.94
CA SER A 161 13.79 -15.36 -7.47
C SER A 161 13.36 -15.80 -6.09
N VAL A 162 13.46 -17.11 -5.87
CA VAL A 162 13.18 -17.72 -4.57
C VAL A 162 14.43 -18.44 -4.10
N SER A 163 14.84 -18.20 -2.86
CA SER A 163 15.84 -19.02 -2.19
C SER A 163 15.21 -19.76 -1.02
N LEU A 164 15.55 -21.03 -0.88
CA LEU A 164 15.09 -21.90 0.19
C LEU A 164 16.28 -22.30 1.05
N ALA A 165 16.07 -22.38 2.35
CA ALA A 165 17.04 -22.94 3.28
C ALA A 165 16.45 -24.15 4.02
N ASN A 166 17.26 -25.19 4.11
CA ASN A 166 16.97 -26.39 4.86
C ASN A 166 18.06 -26.58 5.92
N PRO A 167 17.86 -26.10 7.16
CA PRO A 167 18.82 -26.23 8.24
C PRO A 167 18.87 -27.65 8.84
N SER A 168 18.00 -28.57 8.40
CA SER A 168 18.01 -29.96 8.90
C SER A 168 19.16 -30.76 8.30
N ASP A 169 19.53 -31.82 8.99
CA ASP A 169 20.54 -32.80 8.59
C ASP A 169 20.03 -33.81 7.55
N GLN A 170 18.75 -33.73 7.17
CA GLN A 170 18.11 -34.59 6.19
C GLN A 170 17.76 -33.85 4.90
N LYS A 171 17.79 -34.58 3.78
CA LYS A 171 17.26 -34.06 2.50
C LYS A 171 15.74 -33.99 2.58
N LYS A 172 15.15 -32.95 1.98
CA LYS A 172 13.70 -32.74 1.97
C LYS A 172 13.19 -32.60 0.54
N ALA A 173 12.20 -33.41 0.18
CA ALA A 173 11.42 -33.19 -1.03
C ALA A 173 10.46 -32.03 -0.78
N VAL A 174 10.47 -31.01 -1.64
CA VAL A 174 9.69 -29.79 -1.46
C VAL A 174 8.90 -29.48 -2.72
N GLN A 175 7.61 -29.17 -2.55
CA GLN A 175 6.76 -28.59 -3.58
C GLN A 175 6.64 -27.08 -3.35
N LEU A 176 7.06 -26.31 -4.34
CA LEU A 176 6.81 -24.89 -4.46
C LEU A 176 5.51 -24.66 -5.24
N ALA A 177 4.64 -23.82 -4.71
CA ALA A 177 3.47 -23.30 -5.39
C ALA A 177 3.56 -21.77 -5.47
N PHE A 178 3.54 -21.25 -6.68
CA PHE A 178 3.55 -19.83 -6.99
C PHE A 178 2.14 -19.39 -7.38
N GLY A 179 1.73 -18.22 -6.92
CA GLY A 179 0.46 -17.59 -7.29
C GLY A 179 0.63 -16.09 -7.48
N LEU A 180 0.15 -15.58 -8.62
CA LEU A 180 0.04 -14.15 -8.89
C LEU A 180 -1.43 -13.75 -8.89
N GLN A 181 -1.77 -12.77 -8.07
CA GLN A 181 -3.12 -12.25 -7.92
C GLN A 181 -3.14 -10.74 -8.16
N ALA A 182 -4.19 -10.24 -8.82
CA ALA A 182 -4.53 -8.83 -8.77
C ALA A 182 -5.35 -8.56 -7.51
N ILE A 183 -4.97 -7.54 -6.75
CA ILE A 183 -5.66 -7.12 -5.53
C ILE A 183 -5.94 -5.62 -5.58
N TYR A 184 -7.01 -5.17 -4.93
CA TYR A 184 -7.23 -3.75 -4.70
C TYR A 184 -6.40 -3.25 -3.50
N TYR A 185 -6.29 -1.92 -3.36
CA TYR A 185 -5.51 -1.29 -2.28
C TYR A 185 -5.93 -1.72 -0.87
N ASN A 186 -7.17 -2.17 -0.69
CA ASN A 186 -7.73 -2.67 0.56
C ASN A 186 -7.47 -4.17 0.81
N GLY A 187 -6.73 -4.83 -0.08
CA GLY A 187 -6.38 -6.26 0.01
C GLY A 187 -7.45 -7.22 -0.52
N ILE A 188 -8.57 -6.73 -1.06
CA ILE A 188 -9.59 -7.58 -1.69
C ILE A 188 -9.04 -8.16 -2.99
N LEU A 189 -9.19 -9.48 -3.16
CA LEU A 189 -8.86 -10.19 -4.40
C LEU A 189 -9.73 -9.68 -5.55
N ALA A 190 -9.08 -9.22 -6.62
CA ALA A 190 -9.72 -8.77 -7.84
C ALA A 190 -9.72 -9.87 -8.91
N ALA A 191 -8.59 -10.56 -9.09
CA ALA A 191 -8.42 -11.62 -10.08
C ALA A 191 -7.24 -12.54 -9.72
N GLU A 192 -7.36 -13.82 -10.06
CA GLU A 192 -6.19 -14.70 -10.16
C GLU A 192 -5.62 -14.58 -11.58
N LEU A 193 -4.30 -14.42 -11.70
CA LEU A 193 -3.66 -14.12 -12.98
C LEU A 193 -2.75 -15.24 -13.46
N TRP A 194 -2.05 -15.91 -12.55
CA TRP A 194 -1.08 -16.93 -12.91
C TRP A 194 -0.78 -17.86 -11.73
N LYS A 195 -0.55 -19.15 -12.03
CA LYS A 195 -0.16 -20.18 -11.06
C LYS A 195 0.90 -21.08 -11.66
N LYS A 196 1.86 -21.52 -10.83
CA LYS A 196 2.87 -22.52 -11.21
C LYS A 196 3.20 -23.41 -10.02
N LYS A 197 3.53 -24.67 -10.28
CA LYS A 197 4.09 -25.58 -9.28
C LYS A 197 5.43 -26.12 -9.73
N LEU A 198 6.37 -26.26 -8.80
CA LEU A 198 7.69 -26.85 -9.03
C LEU A 198 8.02 -27.80 -7.89
N SER A 199 8.53 -28.99 -8.22
CA SER A 199 9.01 -29.95 -7.22
C SER A 199 10.53 -30.01 -7.27
N LEU A 200 11.17 -30.01 -6.11
CA LEU A 200 12.63 -30.03 -5.99
C LEU A 200 13.08 -30.79 -4.74
N MET A 201 14.33 -31.26 -4.76
CA MET A 201 14.98 -31.89 -3.60
C MET A 201 15.93 -30.87 -2.96
N LEU A 202 15.67 -30.50 -1.71
CA LEU A 202 16.58 -29.70 -0.91
C LEU A 202 17.58 -30.62 -0.19
N ASP A 203 18.86 -30.33 -0.34
CA ASP A 203 19.91 -31.00 0.41
C ASP A 203 19.86 -30.64 1.90
N ALA A 204 20.49 -31.48 2.72
CA ALA A 204 20.72 -31.22 4.13
C ALA A 204 21.64 -30.02 4.33
N ASN A 205 21.44 -29.26 5.40
CA ASN A 205 22.21 -28.07 5.77
C ASN A 205 22.33 -27.03 4.63
N LYS A 206 21.31 -26.95 3.78
CA LYS A 206 21.26 -25.97 2.70
C LYS A 206 21.06 -24.58 3.28
N VAL A 207 22.05 -23.71 3.08
CA VAL A 207 22.04 -22.30 3.46
C VAL A 207 21.30 -21.49 2.37
N PRO A 208 20.58 -20.40 2.72
CA PRO A 208 19.97 -19.54 1.70
C PRO A 208 21.07 -18.88 0.88
N GLY A 209 21.10 -19.12 -0.44
CA GLY A 209 22.11 -18.54 -1.32
C GLY A 209 21.96 -18.94 -2.80
N GLU A 210 21.52 -20.17 -3.08
CA GLU A 210 21.11 -20.54 -4.44
C GLU A 210 19.70 -20.02 -4.71
N GLU A 211 19.61 -19.09 -5.66
CA GLU A 211 18.36 -18.53 -6.15
C GLU A 211 17.78 -19.42 -7.26
N ILE A 212 16.48 -19.70 -7.18
CA ILE A 212 15.69 -20.31 -8.24
C ILE A 212 15.06 -19.15 -9.03
N PRO A 213 15.60 -18.78 -10.19
CA PRO A 213 15.07 -17.70 -10.99
C PRO A 213 13.79 -18.13 -11.71
N GLU A 214 12.82 -17.23 -11.74
CA GLU A 214 11.55 -17.40 -12.44
C GLU A 214 11.20 -16.11 -13.18
N GLU A 215 10.43 -16.23 -14.26
CA GLU A 215 10.01 -15.10 -15.09
C GLU A 215 8.48 -14.94 -15.04
N LEU A 216 8.05 -13.74 -14.65
CA LEU A 216 6.68 -13.28 -14.85
C LEU A 216 6.60 -12.58 -16.19
N SER A 217 5.92 -13.21 -17.15
CA SER A 217 5.54 -12.56 -18.39
C SER A 217 4.06 -12.22 -18.35
N PHE A 218 3.72 -10.97 -18.71
CA PHE A 218 2.32 -10.56 -18.85
C PHE A 218 1.55 -11.46 -19.84
N PHE A 219 2.23 -11.99 -20.86
CA PHE A 219 1.62 -12.90 -21.85
C PHE A 219 1.20 -14.25 -21.27
N HIS A 220 1.70 -14.62 -20.09
CA HIS A 220 1.29 -15.84 -19.39
C HIS A 220 0.13 -15.61 -18.44
N PHE A 221 -0.39 -14.38 -18.33
CA PHE A 221 -1.53 -14.11 -17.47
C PHE A 221 -2.80 -14.65 -18.12
N GLU A 222 -3.62 -15.34 -17.35
CA GLU A 222 -4.89 -15.91 -17.80
C GLU A 222 -5.90 -14.82 -18.20
N GLN A 223 -5.74 -13.62 -17.65
CA GLN A 223 -6.57 -12.45 -17.91
C GLN A 223 -5.81 -11.15 -17.62
N SER A 224 -6.32 -10.03 -18.11
CA SER A 224 -5.78 -8.70 -17.77
C SER A 224 -6.14 -8.33 -16.33
N PRO A 225 -5.23 -7.69 -15.58
CA PRO A 225 -5.53 -7.20 -14.24
C PRO A 225 -6.61 -6.12 -14.30
N PRO A 226 -7.58 -6.11 -13.37
CA PRO A 226 -8.57 -5.04 -13.26
C PRO A 226 -7.94 -3.67 -13.01
N GLU A 227 -8.69 -2.61 -13.32
CA GLU A 227 -8.26 -1.23 -13.08
C GLU A 227 -7.84 -0.98 -11.63
N ASN A 228 -6.82 -0.13 -11.42
CA ASN A 228 -6.31 0.26 -10.09
C ASN A 228 -5.94 -0.90 -9.14
N SER A 229 -5.66 -2.07 -9.71
CA SER A 229 -5.14 -3.19 -8.93
C SER A 229 -3.61 -3.13 -8.79
N PHE A 230 -3.12 -3.87 -7.80
CA PHE A 230 -1.72 -4.19 -7.58
C PHE A 230 -1.53 -5.69 -7.77
N LEU A 231 -0.32 -6.12 -8.08
CA LEU A 231 -0.02 -7.53 -8.21
C LEU A 231 0.55 -8.04 -6.88
N ARG A 232 0.06 -9.17 -6.41
CA ARG A 232 0.57 -9.87 -5.23
C ARG A 232 1.13 -11.20 -5.67
N LEU A 233 2.45 -11.35 -5.53
CA LEU A 233 3.13 -12.60 -5.77
C LEU A 233 3.25 -13.35 -4.44
N THR A 234 2.69 -14.55 -4.40
CA THR A 234 2.76 -15.45 -3.26
C THR A 234 3.52 -16.70 -3.64
N VAL A 235 4.35 -17.18 -2.72
CA VAL A 235 5.05 -18.46 -2.85
C VAL A 235 4.83 -19.24 -1.57
N MET A 236 4.46 -20.50 -1.73
CA MET A 236 4.35 -21.46 -0.64
C MET A 236 5.25 -22.65 -0.93
N ALA A 237 6.12 -22.98 0.02
CA ALA A 237 6.89 -24.21 0.01
C ALA A 237 6.25 -25.21 0.98
N THR A 238 6.06 -26.46 0.55
CA THR A 238 5.60 -27.55 1.42
C THR A 238 6.53 -28.74 1.28
N ALA A 239 7.10 -29.21 2.39
CA ALA A 239 7.87 -30.45 2.40
C ALA A 239 6.92 -31.65 2.26
N THR A 240 7.12 -32.45 1.22
CA THR A 240 6.36 -33.67 1.00
C THR A 240 6.87 -34.78 1.93
N HIS A 241 5.96 -35.61 2.44
CA HIS A 241 6.28 -36.75 3.33
C HIS A 241 6.96 -36.38 4.66
N SER A 242 6.76 -35.15 5.15
CA SER A 242 7.15 -34.74 6.51
C SER A 242 5.92 -34.72 7.43
N GLU A 243 6.04 -35.28 8.62
CA GLU A 243 5.01 -35.29 9.67
C GLU A 243 5.60 -34.64 10.93
N PRO A 244 5.09 -33.50 11.41
CA PRO A 244 4.03 -32.66 10.81
C PRO A 244 4.49 -31.98 9.51
N SER A 245 3.55 -31.61 8.63
CA SER A 245 3.92 -31.02 7.33
C SER A 245 4.57 -29.66 7.51
N LEU A 246 5.84 -29.57 7.11
CA LEU A 246 6.60 -28.33 7.17
C LEU A 246 6.25 -27.46 5.97
N SER A 247 5.81 -26.24 6.22
CA SER A 247 5.56 -25.26 5.17
C SER A 247 6.12 -23.90 5.53
N CYS A 248 6.49 -23.12 4.51
CA CYS A 248 6.82 -21.71 4.66
C CYS A 248 6.20 -20.90 3.53
N PHE A 249 6.00 -19.60 3.80
CA PHE A 249 5.27 -18.69 2.92
C PHE A 249 6.01 -17.36 2.81
N ALA A 250 6.06 -16.82 1.61
CA ALA A 250 6.59 -15.49 1.32
C ALA A 250 5.64 -14.80 0.35
N GLN A 251 5.56 -13.49 0.49
CA GLN A 251 4.72 -12.64 -0.33
C GLN A 251 5.42 -11.31 -0.56
N GLU A 252 5.34 -10.83 -1.80
CA GLU A 252 5.75 -9.48 -2.18
C GLU A 252 4.67 -8.85 -3.08
N ASP A 253 4.41 -7.57 -2.84
CA ASP A 253 3.46 -6.78 -3.63
C ASP A 253 4.25 -5.98 -4.68
N ILE A 254 3.79 -6.07 -5.93
CA ILE A 254 4.40 -5.49 -7.12
C ILE A 254 3.42 -4.45 -7.67
N THR A 255 3.87 -3.20 -7.74
CA THR A 255 3.06 -2.13 -8.31
C THR A 255 2.96 -2.25 -9.82
N ILE A 256 1.79 -2.02 -10.39
CA ILE A 256 1.66 -1.87 -11.83
C ILE A 256 2.15 -0.45 -12.19
N CYS A 257 3.12 -0.37 -13.10
CA CYS A 257 3.64 0.93 -13.54
C CYS A 257 2.50 1.78 -14.10
N ARG A 258 2.48 3.05 -13.72
CA ARG A 258 1.48 4.03 -14.15
C ARG A 258 2.12 5.02 -15.13
N PRO A 259 1.36 5.55 -16.10
CA PRO A 259 1.89 6.54 -17.03
C PRO A 259 2.25 7.82 -16.29
N HIS A 260 3.34 8.45 -16.75
CA HIS A 260 3.75 9.74 -16.21
C HIS A 260 2.99 10.87 -16.91
N LEU A 261 2.26 11.66 -16.13
CA LEU A 261 1.62 12.88 -16.58
C LEU A 261 2.61 14.04 -16.47
N THR A 262 2.89 14.73 -17.56
CA THR A 262 3.76 15.92 -17.57
C THR A 262 2.91 17.18 -17.70
N ILE A 263 3.26 18.21 -16.93
CA ILE A 263 2.66 19.54 -17.03
C ILE A 263 3.78 20.53 -17.32
N GLU A 264 3.63 21.31 -18.38
CA GLU A 264 4.53 22.42 -18.71
C GLU A 264 3.74 23.73 -18.68
N MET A 265 4.25 24.69 -17.92
CA MET A 265 3.71 26.04 -17.84
C MET A 265 4.81 26.99 -17.35
N PRO A 266 4.69 28.31 -17.59
CA PRO A 266 5.60 29.30 -17.04
C PRO A 266 5.78 29.20 -15.51
N GLU A 267 6.99 29.46 -15.02
CA GLU A 267 7.28 29.52 -13.58
C GLU A 267 6.69 30.78 -12.92
N THR A 268 6.45 31.83 -13.72
CA THR A 268 5.85 33.09 -13.30
C THR A 268 4.68 33.44 -14.21
N ALA A 269 3.66 34.08 -13.65
CA ALA A 269 2.50 34.56 -14.38
C ALA A 269 2.00 35.86 -13.76
N GLU A 270 1.37 36.71 -14.55
CA GLU A 270 0.71 37.92 -14.04
C GLU A 270 -0.73 37.63 -13.65
N GLN A 271 -1.17 38.25 -12.56
CA GLN A 271 -2.57 38.23 -12.15
C GLN A 271 -3.45 38.80 -13.28
N TYR A 272 -4.59 38.16 -13.50
CA TYR A 272 -5.58 38.53 -14.52
C TYR A 272 -5.11 38.43 -15.98
N GLN A 273 -3.89 37.95 -16.23
CA GLN A 273 -3.41 37.63 -17.58
C GLN A 273 -3.65 36.17 -17.94
N LEU A 274 -3.78 35.90 -19.23
CA LEU A 274 -4.01 34.54 -19.73
C LEU A 274 -2.73 33.70 -19.57
N LEU A 275 -2.82 32.60 -18.82
CA LEU A 275 -1.77 31.60 -18.66
C LEU A 275 -2.11 30.35 -19.47
N LYS A 276 -1.08 29.79 -20.13
CA LYS A 276 -1.17 28.54 -20.86
C LYS A 276 -0.42 27.44 -20.12
N ALA A 277 -1.03 26.26 -20.04
CA ALA A 277 -0.38 25.05 -19.57
C ALA A 277 -0.58 23.92 -20.59
N SER A 278 0.49 23.24 -20.97
CA SER A 278 0.40 22.00 -21.74
C SER A 278 0.41 20.81 -20.79
N VAL A 279 -0.36 19.79 -21.13
CA VAL A 279 -0.39 18.51 -20.42
C VAL A 279 -0.12 17.41 -21.42
N SER A 280 0.80 16.51 -21.08
CA SER A 280 1.13 15.36 -21.91
C SER A 280 1.26 14.05 -21.14
N LEU A 281 0.95 12.94 -21.81
CA LEU A 281 1.03 11.60 -21.24
C LEU A 281 1.29 10.56 -22.34
N TYR A 282 2.29 9.69 -22.12
CA TYR A 282 2.66 8.64 -23.06
C TYR A 282 1.95 7.32 -22.75
N ASN A 283 1.32 6.70 -23.76
CA ASN A 283 0.76 5.36 -23.63
C ASN A 283 1.82 4.29 -23.92
N PHE A 284 2.38 3.68 -22.87
CA PHE A 284 3.30 2.55 -23.00
C PHE A 284 2.59 1.18 -23.09
N LEU A 285 1.26 1.12 -22.95
CA LEU A 285 0.50 -0.12 -23.03
C LEU A 285 0.45 -0.64 -24.47
N HIS A 286 0.26 -1.95 -24.62
CA HIS A 286 -0.06 -2.57 -25.91
C HIS A 286 -1.53 -2.42 -26.32
N ALA A 287 -2.36 -1.80 -25.46
CA ALA A 287 -3.77 -1.53 -25.70
C ALA A 287 -4.05 0.00 -25.64
N PRO A 288 -5.07 0.50 -26.36
CA PRO A 288 -5.45 1.90 -26.27
C PRO A 288 -6.01 2.22 -24.88
N MET A 289 -5.61 3.35 -24.29
CA MET A 289 -6.28 3.90 -23.11
C MET A 289 -7.58 4.56 -23.56
N LYS A 290 -8.72 4.09 -23.04
CA LYS A 290 -10.06 4.56 -23.41
C LYS A 290 -10.68 5.38 -22.29
N ASP A 291 -11.80 6.04 -22.61
CA ASP A 291 -12.57 6.85 -21.66
C ASP A 291 -11.71 7.89 -20.92
N CYS A 292 -10.72 8.44 -21.62
CA CYS A 292 -9.76 9.38 -21.09
C CYS A 292 -10.45 10.66 -20.61
N VAL A 293 -10.22 11.03 -19.36
CA VAL A 293 -10.70 12.25 -18.74
C VAL A 293 -9.52 12.98 -18.12
N ILE A 294 -9.40 14.29 -18.37
CA ILE A 294 -8.50 15.17 -17.61
C ILE A 294 -9.31 16.12 -16.75
N SER A 295 -8.93 16.21 -15.48
CA SER A 295 -9.44 17.17 -14.50
C SER A 295 -8.33 18.12 -14.04
N LEU A 296 -8.61 19.42 -14.05
CA LEU A 296 -7.68 20.46 -13.57
C LEU A 296 -8.21 21.10 -12.29
N PHE A 297 -7.30 21.27 -11.34
CA PHE A 297 -7.54 21.89 -10.04
C PHE A 297 -6.45 22.92 -9.73
N GLY A 298 -6.80 23.97 -9.00
CA GLY A 298 -5.81 24.91 -8.51
C GLY A 298 -6.47 26.13 -7.91
N LYS A 299 -6.39 26.28 -6.59
CA LYS A 299 -6.91 27.49 -5.92
C LYS A 299 -6.22 28.71 -6.52
N GLY A 300 -6.99 29.74 -6.87
CA GLY A 300 -6.46 30.94 -7.51
C GLY A 300 -6.15 30.79 -9.00
N LEU A 301 -6.15 29.58 -9.59
CA LEU A 301 -5.89 29.33 -11.01
C LEU A 301 -7.13 28.82 -11.76
N ILE A 302 -7.79 27.83 -11.18
CA ILE A 302 -8.96 27.15 -11.74
C ILE A 302 -10.14 27.33 -10.77
N TYR A 303 -11.27 27.82 -11.27
CA TYR A 303 -12.51 27.88 -10.48
C TYR A 303 -13.07 26.46 -10.30
N ARG A 304 -13.09 25.99 -9.04
CA ARG A 304 -13.49 24.62 -8.67
C ARG A 304 -12.65 23.57 -9.40
N GLU A 305 -13.24 22.91 -10.38
CA GLU A 305 -12.65 21.87 -11.21
C GLU A 305 -13.05 22.16 -12.67
N ARG A 306 -12.12 21.94 -13.60
CA ARG A 306 -12.43 21.86 -15.02
C ARG A 306 -12.16 20.45 -15.51
N ARG A 307 -13.15 19.82 -16.12
CA ARG A 307 -13.09 18.42 -16.57
C ARG A 307 -13.34 18.31 -18.07
N TYR A 308 -12.49 17.54 -18.75
CA TYR A 308 -12.50 17.39 -20.20
C TYR A 308 -12.44 15.91 -20.57
N ARG A 309 -13.33 15.47 -21.46
CA ARG A 309 -13.23 14.15 -22.10
C ARG A 309 -12.31 14.25 -23.30
N LEU A 310 -11.42 13.29 -23.44
CA LEU A 310 -10.41 13.22 -24.48
C LEU A 310 -10.58 11.96 -25.30
N ALA A 311 -10.02 11.96 -26.50
CA ALA A 311 -10.00 10.77 -27.34
C ALA A 311 -9.12 9.67 -26.71
N SER A 312 -9.37 8.43 -27.13
CA SER A 312 -8.51 7.31 -26.76
C SER A 312 -7.07 7.54 -27.20
N VAL A 313 -6.14 7.17 -26.33
CA VAL A 313 -4.71 7.30 -26.60
C VAL A 313 -4.20 5.93 -27.05
N TRP A 314 -3.86 5.80 -28.33
CA TRP A 314 -3.41 4.54 -28.90
C TRP A 314 -2.03 4.10 -28.37
N PRO A 315 -1.71 2.79 -28.41
CA PRO A 315 -0.39 2.28 -28.04
C PRO A 315 0.75 3.04 -28.70
N GLY A 316 1.75 3.46 -27.91
CA GLY A 316 2.90 4.20 -28.41
C GLY A 316 2.64 5.67 -28.76
N ASN A 317 1.41 6.18 -28.61
CA ASN A 317 1.11 7.59 -28.84
C ASN A 317 1.19 8.41 -27.56
N ILE A 318 1.33 9.73 -27.74
CA ILE A 318 1.32 10.73 -26.67
C ILE A 318 -0.02 11.47 -26.74
N LEU A 319 -0.72 11.53 -25.62
CA LEU A 319 -1.76 12.52 -25.39
C LEU A 319 -1.10 13.88 -25.18
N TYR A 320 -1.53 14.90 -25.91
CA TYR A 320 -1.09 16.27 -25.73
C TYR A 320 -2.28 17.22 -25.80
N THR A 321 -2.41 18.11 -24.82
CA THR A 321 -3.49 19.10 -24.79
C THR A 321 -3.02 20.39 -24.13
N GLU A 322 -3.50 21.53 -24.62
CA GLU A 322 -3.23 22.86 -24.05
C GLU A 322 -4.47 23.38 -23.35
N PHE A 323 -4.30 23.87 -22.13
CA PHE A 323 -5.32 24.53 -21.35
C PHE A 323 -4.98 25.99 -21.13
N GLN A 324 -6.01 26.83 -21.14
CA GLN A 324 -5.89 28.26 -20.91
C GLN A 324 -6.76 28.67 -19.72
N PHE A 325 -6.18 29.43 -18.81
CA PHE A 325 -6.86 29.93 -17.61
C PHE A 325 -6.19 31.22 -17.12
N THR A 326 -6.86 31.93 -16.24
CA THR A 326 -6.44 33.26 -15.80
C THR A 326 -6.21 33.23 -14.29
N PRO A 327 -4.97 33.42 -13.79
CA PRO A 327 -4.69 33.50 -12.37
C PRO A 327 -5.44 34.67 -11.72
N THR A 328 -6.01 34.43 -10.54
CA THR A 328 -6.84 35.40 -9.80
C THR A 328 -6.26 35.77 -8.44
N GLN A 329 -5.26 35.04 -7.95
CA GLN A 329 -4.61 35.27 -6.66
C GLN A 329 -3.09 35.34 -6.83
N VAL A 330 -2.49 36.37 -6.24
CA VAL A 330 -1.03 36.56 -6.21
C VAL A 330 -0.34 35.56 -5.27
N GLY A 331 0.96 35.38 -5.45
CA GLY A 331 1.80 34.46 -4.66
C GLY A 331 1.97 33.09 -5.31
N LEU A 332 2.53 32.14 -4.56
CA LEU A 332 2.78 30.78 -5.03
C LEU A 332 1.45 30.02 -5.17
N GLN A 333 1.08 29.69 -6.39
CA GLN A 333 -0.11 28.89 -6.72
C GLN A 333 0.31 27.53 -7.29
N ARG A 334 -0.57 26.54 -7.18
CA ARG A 334 -0.35 25.18 -7.68
C ARG A 334 -1.45 24.77 -8.64
N LEU A 335 -1.08 24.37 -9.85
CA LEU A 335 -1.93 23.63 -10.76
C LEU A 335 -1.74 22.14 -10.49
N THR A 336 -2.82 21.43 -10.22
CA THR A 336 -2.85 19.97 -10.13
C THR A 336 -3.67 19.44 -11.29
N VAL A 337 -3.15 18.44 -11.99
CA VAL A 337 -3.84 17.78 -13.08
C VAL A 337 -3.97 16.31 -12.74
N GLU A 338 -5.17 15.79 -12.95
CA GLU A 338 -5.53 14.40 -12.78
C GLU A 338 -6.01 13.85 -14.12
N MET A 339 -5.60 12.64 -14.43
CA MET A 339 -6.05 11.91 -15.60
C MET A 339 -6.59 10.54 -15.18
N ASP A 340 -7.77 10.21 -15.69
CA ASP A 340 -8.39 8.90 -15.58
C ASP A 340 -8.58 8.29 -16.97
N CYS A 341 -8.48 6.96 -17.05
CA CYS A 341 -8.88 6.15 -18.19
C CYS A 341 -9.43 4.80 -17.69
N ASP A 342 -9.82 3.95 -18.63
CA ASP A 342 -10.32 2.58 -18.37
C ASP A 342 -9.36 1.68 -17.59
N MET A 343 -8.05 1.95 -17.61
CA MET A 343 -7.04 1.15 -16.91
C MET A 343 -6.45 1.81 -15.66
N PHE A 344 -6.35 3.14 -15.65
CA PHE A 344 -5.69 3.90 -14.59
C PHE A 344 -6.60 5.03 -14.11
N GLN A 345 -6.84 5.09 -12.81
CA GLN A 345 -7.47 6.25 -12.18
C GLN A 345 -6.47 6.97 -11.28
N ASN A 346 -6.73 8.25 -11.03
CA ASN A 346 -5.90 9.12 -10.21
C ASN A 346 -4.45 9.21 -10.71
N VAL A 347 -4.23 9.30 -12.03
CA VAL A 347 -2.90 9.63 -12.56
C VAL A 347 -2.69 11.14 -12.39
N THR A 348 -2.01 11.52 -11.30
CA THR A 348 -1.88 12.93 -10.91
C THR A 348 -0.46 13.46 -11.08
N ASN A 349 -0.33 14.71 -11.49
CA ASN A 349 0.88 15.50 -11.31
C ASN A 349 0.51 16.96 -10.99
N TYR A 350 1.48 17.77 -10.56
CA TYR A 350 1.29 19.18 -10.26
C TYR A 350 2.48 20.02 -10.73
N ARG A 351 2.21 21.32 -10.94
CA ARG A 351 3.23 22.34 -11.16
C ARG A 351 2.89 23.59 -10.37
N ASP A 352 3.93 24.24 -9.87
CA ASP A 352 3.82 25.50 -9.14
C ASP A 352 4.11 26.67 -10.09
N VAL A 353 3.41 27.79 -9.86
CA VAL A 353 3.59 29.05 -10.58
C VAL A 353 3.54 30.20 -9.58
N THR A 354 4.47 31.14 -9.69
CA THR A 354 4.45 32.37 -8.88
C THR A 354 3.66 33.45 -9.61
N VAL A 355 2.53 33.84 -9.04
CA VAL A 355 1.66 34.86 -9.63
C VAL A 355 2.02 36.24 -9.08
N THR A 356 2.44 37.15 -9.94
CA THR A 356 2.75 38.55 -9.60
C THR A 356 1.52 39.44 -9.80
N ALA A 357 1.44 40.54 -9.05
CA ALA A 357 0.40 41.55 -9.28
C ALA A 357 0.61 42.20 -10.64
N THR A 358 -0.48 42.56 -11.32
CA THR A 358 -0.42 43.34 -12.56
C THR A 358 0.16 44.73 -12.23
N GLU A 359 1.25 45.12 -12.88
CA GLU A 359 1.73 46.50 -12.80
C GLU A 359 0.75 47.40 -13.57
N LEU A 360 -0.07 48.15 -12.84
CA LEU A 360 -0.86 49.24 -13.44
C LEU A 360 0.12 50.36 -13.80
N HIS A 361 0.57 50.39 -15.05
CA HIS A 361 1.17 51.60 -15.60
C HIS A 361 0.10 52.71 -15.57
N ALA A 362 0.34 53.70 -14.71
CA ALA A 362 -0.50 54.89 -14.54
C ALA A 362 -0.43 55.82 -15.76
#